data_AF-A0A418RE77-F1
#
_entry.id   AF-A0A418RE77-F1
#
_cell.length_a   1.000
_cell.length_b   1.000
_cell.length_c   1.000
_cell.angle_alpha   90.00
_cell.angle_beta   90.00
_cell.angle_gamma   90.00
#
_symmetry.space_group_name_H-M   'P 1'
#
loop_
_entity.id
_entity.type
_entity.pdbx_description
1 polymer ?
#
loop_
_entity_poly.entity_id
_entity_poly.type
_entity_poly.pdbx_seq_one_letter_code
_entity_poly.pdbx_strand_id
1 'polypeptide(L)'
;HVRALRAAQADGTVPEERLHEALGRLHAAGARFPGQPRPYPAPQRHADDAALLEWARRALRVQGRGPHLDPGATTLLLAPSGTALGGPYGDVVTLDDLHAALRPHLPALVTADLLDPAATARALNDHLQAPVLLASTGRWGVTAQARALAPTVMGRAWHLCLWNPDDAHALTLPAVITHGFRPPNLQALAEVLATR
;
A
#
# COMPACT_ATOMS: atom_id res chain seq x y z
N HIS A 1 18.71 20.26 15.65
CA HIS A 1 18.37 19.49 16.85
C HIS A 1 19.42 19.57 17.96
N VAL A 2 20.64 19.03 17.81
CA VAL A 2 21.66 19.02 18.91
C VAL A 2 22.03 20.41 19.46
N ARG A 3 22.16 21.42 18.59
CA ARG A 3 22.42 22.81 19.03
C ARG A 3 21.29 23.41 19.88
N ALA A 4 20.03 23.08 19.58
CA ALA A 4 18.88 23.56 20.33
C ALA A 4 18.80 22.91 21.73
N LEU A 5 19.11 21.61 21.83
CA LEU A 5 19.18 20.91 23.12
C LEU A 5 20.29 21.48 24.03
N ARG A 6 21.45 21.82 23.45
CA ARG A 6 22.54 22.46 24.21
C ARG A 6 22.17 23.86 24.70
N ALA A 7 21.50 24.65 23.87
CA ALA A 7 21.01 25.97 24.27
C ALA A 7 19.97 25.87 25.40
N ALA A 8 19.00 24.94 25.26
CA ALA A 8 17.97 24.69 26.26
C ALA A 8 18.52 24.15 27.60
N GLN A 9 19.67 23.48 27.58
CA GLN A 9 20.38 23.10 28.79
C GLN A 9 21.09 24.31 29.42
N ALA A 10 21.72 25.15 28.59
CA ALA A 10 22.48 26.32 29.05
C ALA A 10 21.59 27.43 29.64
N ASP A 11 20.36 27.58 29.13
CA ASP A 11 19.38 28.55 29.63
C ASP A 11 18.45 27.98 30.72
N GLY A 12 18.61 26.71 31.10
CA GLY A 12 17.83 26.06 32.15
C GLY A 12 16.43 25.60 31.75
N THR A 13 16.02 25.79 30.48
CA THR A 13 14.74 25.31 29.95
C THR A 13 14.62 23.78 30.08
N VAL A 14 15.73 23.06 29.97
CA VAL A 14 15.85 21.63 30.30
C VAL A 14 16.70 21.48 31.55
N PRO A 15 16.09 21.18 32.71
CA PRO A 15 16.83 20.93 33.95
C PRO A 15 17.80 19.76 33.80
N GLU A 16 18.98 19.88 34.42
CA GLU A 16 20.02 18.86 34.39
C GLU A 16 19.55 17.51 34.94
N GLU A 17 18.77 17.52 36.02
CA GLU A 17 18.15 16.32 36.60
C GLU A 17 17.27 15.58 35.59
N ARG A 18 16.49 16.34 34.80
CA ARG A 18 15.61 15.76 33.78
C ARG A 18 16.40 15.12 32.65
N LEU A 19 17.51 15.73 32.25
CA LEU A 19 18.42 15.17 31.26
C LEU A 19 19.06 13.88 31.80
N HIS A 20 19.53 13.89 33.06
CA HIS A 20 20.13 12.73 33.70
C HIS A 20 19.16 11.56 33.80
N GLU A 21 17.91 11.81 34.21
CA GLU A 21 16.85 10.81 34.27
C GLU A 21 16.52 10.23 32.87
N ALA A 22 16.47 11.07 31.84
CA ALA A 22 16.22 10.62 30.46
C ALA A 22 17.38 9.75 29.92
N LEU A 23 18.63 10.16 30.14
CA LEU A 23 19.82 9.38 29.77
C LEU A 23 19.87 8.05 30.54
N GLY A 24 19.56 8.07 31.84
CA GLY A 24 19.47 6.86 32.66
C GLY A 24 18.45 5.86 32.10
N ARG A 25 17.25 6.31 31.73
CA ARG A 25 16.22 5.46 31.09
C ARG A 25 16.68 4.91 29.74
N LEU A 26 17.35 5.72 28.92
CA LEU A 26 17.90 5.28 27.63
C LEU A 26 18.99 4.22 27.81
N HIS A 27 19.92 4.43 28.75
CA HIS A 27 20.97 3.46 29.07
C HIS A 27 20.38 2.16 29.61
N ALA A 28 19.42 2.22 30.53
CA ALA A 28 18.74 1.04 31.04
C ALA A 28 18.01 0.27 29.92
N ALA A 29 17.36 0.98 28.99
CA ALA A 29 16.73 0.36 27.82
C ALA A 29 17.77 -0.31 26.89
N GLY A 30 18.87 0.38 26.60
CA GLY A 30 19.95 -0.16 25.77
C GLY A 30 20.63 -1.40 26.38
N ALA A 31 20.79 -1.43 27.71
CA ALA A 31 21.31 -2.59 28.43
C ALA A 31 20.33 -3.78 28.41
N ARG A 32 19.01 -3.51 28.53
CA ARG A 32 17.97 -4.54 28.51
C ARG A 32 17.73 -5.12 27.11
N PHE A 33 17.81 -4.29 26.08
CA PHE A 33 17.56 -4.66 24.69
C PHE A 33 18.79 -4.34 23.85
N PRO A 34 19.87 -5.12 23.97
CA PRO A 34 21.07 -4.91 23.17
C PRO A 34 20.69 -5.03 21.69
N GLY A 35 20.83 -3.94 20.93
CA GLY A 35 20.44 -3.84 19.52
C GLY A 35 21.31 -4.64 18.55
N GLN A 36 21.86 -5.78 19.00
CA GLN A 36 22.68 -6.66 18.18
C GLN A 36 21.79 -7.35 17.14
N PRO A 37 22.02 -7.15 15.83
CA PRO A 37 21.31 -7.87 14.79
C PRO A 37 21.48 -9.38 15.00
N ARG A 38 20.37 -10.10 15.06
CA ARG A 38 20.38 -11.56 15.10
C ARG A 38 20.36 -12.08 13.66
N PRO A 39 21.06 -13.19 13.37
CA PRO A 39 20.89 -13.88 12.09
C PRO A 39 19.41 -14.20 11.88
N TYR A 40 18.94 -14.08 10.64
CA TYR A 40 17.59 -14.47 10.24
C TYR A 40 17.70 -15.62 9.22
N PRO A 41 17.78 -16.88 9.69
CA PRO A 41 18.09 -18.04 8.86
C PRO A 41 17.02 -18.30 7.81
N ALA A 42 17.41 -18.88 6.66
CA ALA A 42 16.50 -19.15 5.55
C ALA A 42 15.27 -20.00 5.94
N PRO A 43 15.37 -21.07 6.77
CA PRO A 43 14.19 -21.84 7.17
C PRO A 43 13.17 -21.01 7.97
N GLN A 44 13.67 -20.15 8.87
CA GLN A 44 12.81 -19.26 9.66
C GLN A 44 12.14 -18.22 8.76
N ARG A 45 12.91 -17.61 7.85
CA ARG A 45 12.38 -16.67 6.86
C ARG A 45 11.27 -17.29 6.03
N HIS A 46 11.47 -18.51 5.52
CA HIS A 46 10.45 -19.20 4.73
C HIS A 46 9.17 -19.48 5.53
N ALA A 47 9.30 -19.91 6.80
CA ALA A 47 8.16 -20.12 7.67
C ALA A 47 7.38 -18.82 7.96
N ASP A 48 8.11 -17.73 8.23
CA ASP A 48 7.52 -16.41 8.46
C ASP A 48 6.85 -15.86 7.20
N ASP A 49 7.48 -15.98 6.03
CA ASP A 49 6.91 -15.56 4.73
C ASP A 49 5.60 -16.32 4.43
N ALA A 50 5.57 -17.62 4.70
CA ALA A 50 4.36 -18.44 4.56
C ALA A 50 3.25 -18.01 5.53
N ALA A 51 3.60 -17.72 6.80
CA ALA A 51 2.65 -17.23 7.79
C ALA A 51 2.09 -15.85 7.42
N LEU A 52 2.94 -14.93 6.93
CA LEU A 52 2.55 -13.61 6.47
C LEU A 52 1.57 -13.69 5.30
N LEU A 53 1.79 -14.60 4.35
CA LEU A 53 0.87 -14.85 3.25
C LEU A 53 -0.48 -15.41 3.73
N GLU A 54 -0.47 -16.34 4.68
CA GLU A 54 -1.72 -16.82 5.29
C GLU A 54 -2.50 -15.69 5.98
N TRP A 55 -1.81 -14.84 6.75
CA TRP A 55 -2.43 -13.69 7.40
C TRP A 55 -2.96 -12.69 6.37
N ALA A 56 -2.22 -12.43 5.30
CA ALA A 56 -2.67 -11.56 4.21
C ALA A 56 -3.97 -12.09 3.56
N ARG A 57 -4.04 -13.38 3.24
CA ARG A 57 -5.25 -14.02 2.70
C ARG A 57 -6.45 -13.89 3.64
N ARG A 58 -6.24 -14.09 4.95
CA ARG A 58 -7.30 -14.04 5.96
C ARG A 58 -7.76 -12.61 6.29
N ALA A 59 -6.84 -11.64 6.20
CA ALA A 59 -7.12 -10.24 6.47
C ALA A 59 -7.82 -9.55 5.28
N LEU A 60 -7.58 -10.03 4.05
CA LEU A 60 -8.19 -9.46 2.85
C LEU A 60 -9.72 -9.48 2.93
N ARG A 61 -10.33 -8.33 2.62
CA ARG A 61 -11.79 -8.18 2.55
C ARG A 61 -12.23 -7.81 1.15
N VAL A 62 -13.35 -8.40 0.73
CA VAL A 62 -14.03 -8.05 -0.52
C VAL A 62 -15.37 -7.43 -0.15
N GLN A 63 -15.66 -6.25 -0.71
CA GLN A 63 -16.88 -5.51 -0.50
C GLN A 63 -17.62 -5.35 -1.84
N GLY A 64 -18.89 -5.75 -1.88
CA GLY A 64 -19.71 -5.68 -3.10
C GLY A 64 -19.36 -6.74 -4.15
N ARG A 65 -19.91 -6.57 -5.35
CA ARG A 65 -19.72 -7.47 -6.49
C ARG A 65 -19.21 -6.67 -7.68
N GLY A 66 -17.95 -6.85 -8.04
CA GLY A 66 -17.34 -6.25 -9.22
C GLY A 66 -17.39 -7.14 -10.45
N PRO A 67 -16.75 -6.71 -11.55
CA PRO A 67 -16.69 -7.47 -12.79
C PRO A 67 -15.91 -8.77 -12.60
N HIS A 68 -16.24 -9.75 -13.44
CA HIS A 68 -15.40 -10.93 -13.65
C HIS A 68 -14.12 -10.54 -14.39
N LEU A 69 -12.99 -11.06 -13.97
CA LEU A 69 -11.69 -10.88 -14.58
C LEU A 69 -11.30 -12.19 -15.27
N ASP A 70 -11.42 -12.23 -16.59
CA ASP A 70 -10.87 -13.32 -17.39
C ASP A 70 -9.35 -13.13 -17.50
N PRO A 71 -8.52 -14.06 -16.98
CA PRO A 71 -7.06 -13.97 -17.10
C PRO A 71 -6.54 -13.88 -18.54
N GLY A 72 -7.29 -14.40 -19.52
CA GLY A 72 -6.95 -14.31 -20.94
C GLY A 72 -7.33 -12.97 -21.59
N ALA A 73 -8.20 -12.19 -20.95
CA ALA A 73 -8.70 -10.93 -21.47
C ALA A 73 -7.93 -9.72 -20.92
N THR A 74 -7.94 -8.62 -21.68
CA THR A 74 -7.34 -7.37 -21.24
C THR A 74 -8.02 -6.84 -20.00
N THR A 75 -7.21 -6.50 -18.98
CA THR A 75 -7.63 -5.79 -17.78
C THR A 75 -6.82 -4.50 -17.68
N LEU A 76 -7.46 -3.37 -17.34
CA LEU A 76 -6.78 -2.10 -17.13
C LEU A 76 -6.44 -1.93 -15.65
N LEU A 77 -5.20 -1.60 -15.32
CA LEU A 77 -4.77 -1.16 -14.00
C LEU A 77 -4.47 0.34 -14.02
N LEU A 78 -5.23 1.08 -13.23
CA LEU A 78 -5.08 2.52 -13.03
C LEU A 78 -4.63 2.76 -11.59
N ALA A 79 -3.38 3.17 -11.42
CA ALA A 79 -2.81 3.48 -10.12
C ALA A 79 -1.89 4.70 -10.23
N PRO A 80 -1.66 5.45 -9.14
CA PRO A 80 -0.63 6.46 -9.11
C PRO A 80 0.76 5.84 -9.38
N SER A 81 1.55 6.42 -10.28
CA SER A 81 2.95 6.02 -10.51
C SER A 81 3.84 6.27 -9.29
N GLY A 82 3.43 7.17 -8.39
CA GLY A 82 4.07 7.41 -7.10
C GLY A 82 3.13 8.10 -6.10
N THR A 83 3.58 8.23 -4.85
CA THR A 83 2.87 9.01 -3.82
C THR A 83 3.79 10.12 -3.31
N ALA A 84 3.23 11.31 -3.08
CA ALA A 84 4.00 12.46 -2.60
C ALA A 84 4.52 12.27 -1.16
N LEU A 85 3.89 11.38 -0.39
CA LEU A 85 4.22 11.05 0.99
C LEU A 85 4.14 9.53 1.16
N GLY A 86 5.31 8.91 1.35
CA GLY A 86 5.40 7.50 1.71
C GLY A 86 4.90 7.23 3.14
N GLY A 87 4.96 5.97 3.53
CA GLY A 87 4.59 5.52 4.86
C GLY A 87 5.46 6.11 5.97
N PRO A 88 5.17 5.76 7.24
CA PRO A 88 6.00 6.19 8.37
C PRO A 88 7.49 5.81 8.24
N TYR A 89 7.81 4.85 7.36
CA TYR A 89 9.19 4.43 7.05
C TYR A 89 9.60 4.72 5.59
N GLY A 90 8.86 5.58 4.88
CA GLY A 90 9.13 5.94 3.48
C GLY A 90 8.64 4.91 2.45
N ASP A 91 7.99 3.83 2.90
CA ASP A 91 7.46 2.81 2.00
C ASP A 91 6.37 3.35 1.08
N VAL A 92 6.43 2.97 -0.20
CA VAL A 92 5.43 3.28 -1.22
C VAL A 92 5.15 2.04 -2.05
N VAL A 93 3.97 1.99 -2.67
CA VAL A 93 3.68 1.05 -3.76
C VAL A 93 3.41 1.86 -5.02
N THR A 94 4.10 1.48 -6.08
CA THR A 94 4.03 2.14 -7.39
C THR A 94 3.12 1.35 -8.33
N LEU A 95 2.74 1.98 -9.45
CA LEU A 95 2.07 1.30 -10.55
C LEU A 95 2.87 0.09 -11.06
N ASP A 96 4.20 0.20 -11.12
CA ASP A 96 5.08 -0.88 -11.60
C ASP A 96 5.11 -2.06 -10.61
N ASP A 97 5.13 -1.79 -9.31
CA ASP A 97 5.06 -2.84 -8.28
C ASP A 97 3.75 -3.64 -8.39
N LEU A 98 2.63 -2.94 -8.63
CA LEU A 98 1.32 -3.57 -8.84
C LEU A 98 1.27 -4.34 -10.15
N HIS A 99 1.81 -3.79 -11.23
CA HIS A 99 1.91 -4.50 -12.49
C HIS A 99 2.69 -5.80 -12.33
N ALA A 100 3.86 -5.74 -11.70
CA ALA A 100 4.72 -6.90 -11.47
C ALA A 100 4.02 -7.96 -10.61
N ALA A 101 3.29 -7.56 -9.56
CA ALA A 101 2.61 -8.49 -8.67
C ALA A 101 1.36 -9.13 -9.31
N LEU A 102 0.61 -8.40 -10.12
CA LEU A 102 -0.66 -8.87 -10.70
C LEU A 102 -0.48 -9.63 -12.03
N ARG A 103 0.54 -9.28 -12.82
CA ARG A 103 0.78 -9.86 -14.15
C ARG A 103 0.85 -11.40 -14.19
N PRO A 104 1.41 -12.12 -13.19
CA PRO A 104 1.40 -13.58 -13.20
C PRO A 104 -0.01 -14.20 -13.23
N HIS A 105 -1.01 -13.46 -12.74
CA HIS A 105 -2.41 -13.88 -12.70
C HIS A 105 -3.27 -13.20 -13.77
N LEU A 106 -2.86 -12.03 -14.24
CA LEU A 106 -3.52 -11.24 -15.28
C LEU A 106 -2.48 -10.91 -16.38
N PRO A 107 -2.12 -11.87 -17.26
CA PRO A 107 -1.03 -11.69 -18.22
C PRO A 107 -1.27 -10.58 -19.25
N ALA A 108 -2.54 -10.25 -19.55
CA ALA A 108 -2.94 -9.18 -20.45
C ALA A 108 -3.22 -7.83 -19.74
N LEU A 109 -2.54 -7.57 -18.61
CA LEU A 109 -2.69 -6.34 -17.83
C LEU A 109 -2.09 -5.14 -18.55
N VAL A 110 -2.91 -4.12 -18.81
CA VAL A 110 -2.49 -2.82 -19.36
C VAL A 110 -2.50 -1.79 -18.24
N THR A 111 -1.49 -0.95 -18.16
CA THR A 111 -1.34 0.04 -17.08
C THR A 111 -1.47 1.47 -17.60
N ALA A 112 -2.01 2.35 -16.77
CA ALA A 112 -1.90 3.79 -16.97
C ALA A 112 -1.75 4.51 -15.63
N ASP A 113 -0.95 5.57 -15.63
CA ASP A 113 -0.79 6.41 -14.44
C ASP A 113 -2.06 7.23 -14.20
N LEU A 114 -2.71 6.97 -13.07
CA LEU A 114 -3.91 7.67 -12.65
C LEU A 114 -3.68 9.18 -12.44
N LEU A 115 -2.44 9.60 -12.18
CA LEU A 115 -2.07 11.00 -12.02
C LEU A 115 -1.81 11.72 -13.36
N ASP A 116 -1.74 10.98 -14.47
CA ASP A 116 -1.70 11.51 -15.83
C ASP A 116 -3.07 11.36 -16.50
N PRO A 117 -3.88 12.44 -16.58
CA PRO A 117 -5.22 12.39 -17.17
C PRO A 117 -5.21 12.00 -18.66
N ALA A 118 -4.17 12.38 -19.42
CA ALA A 118 -4.09 12.07 -20.83
C ALA A 118 -3.79 10.60 -21.06
N ALA A 119 -2.85 10.03 -20.29
CA ALA A 119 -2.58 8.60 -20.33
C ALA A 119 -3.79 7.77 -19.89
N THR A 120 -4.44 8.18 -18.79
CA THR A 120 -5.66 7.53 -18.29
C THR A 120 -6.79 7.56 -19.31
N ALA A 121 -7.07 8.72 -19.92
CA ALA A 121 -8.13 8.86 -20.92
C ALA A 121 -7.85 8.00 -22.16
N ARG A 122 -6.61 7.99 -22.65
CA ARG A 122 -6.20 7.14 -23.77
C ARG A 122 -6.41 5.66 -23.46
N ALA A 123 -5.92 5.18 -22.31
CA ALA A 123 -6.09 3.78 -21.92
C ALA A 123 -7.56 3.36 -21.82
N LEU A 124 -8.43 4.23 -21.29
CA LEU A 124 -9.86 3.96 -21.20
C LEU A 124 -10.54 3.92 -22.59
N ASN A 125 -10.12 4.80 -23.51
CA ASN A 125 -10.64 4.86 -24.87
C ASN A 125 -10.18 3.69 -25.74
N ASP A 126 -8.93 3.25 -25.57
CA ASP A 126 -8.37 2.12 -26.32
C ASP A 126 -8.96 0.78 -25.83
N HIS A 127 -9.48 0.75 -24.59
CA HIS A 127 -9.99 -0.44 -23.92
C HIS A 127 -11.36 -0.20 -23.24
N LEU A 128 -12.34 0.28 -24.03
CA LEU A 128 -13.67 0.70 -23.54
C LEU A 128 -14.41 -0.36 -22.72
N GLN A 129 -14.26 -1.63 -23.07
CA GLN A 129 -15.00 -2.75 -22.46
C GLN A 129 -14.17 -3.54 -21.45
N ALA A 130 -12.88 -3.25 -21.31
CA ALA A 130 -12.01 -3.99 -20.39
C ALA A 130 -12.43 -3.72 -18.93
N PRO A 131 -12.39 -4.73 -18.04
CA PRO A 131 -12.49 -4.50 -16.61
C PRO A 131 -11.37 -3.56 -16.12
N VAL A 132 -11.69 -2.77 -15.10
CA VAL A 132 -10.77 -1.78 -14.53
C VAL A 132 -10.43 -2.13 -13.09
N LEU A 133 -9.14 -2.11 -12.77
CA LEU A 133 -8.58 -2.12 -11.44
C LEU A 133 -8.15 -0.70 -11.11
N LEU A 134 -8.94 0.00 -10.28
CA LEU A 134 -8.62 1.35 -9.83
C LEU A 134 -7.96 1.26 -8.45
N ALA A 135 -6.68 1.57 -8.31
CA ALA A 135 -5.94 1.38 -7.06
C ALA A 135 -5.79 2.69 -6.28
N SER A 136 -6.13 2.66 -4.97
CA SER A 136 -5.69 3.67 -4.02
C SER A 136 -4.49 3.17 -3.23
N THR A 137 -3.35 3.82 -3.47
CA THR A 137 -2.04 3.45 -2.93
C THR A 137 -1.59 4.34 -1.77
N GLY A 138 -2.37 5.37 -1.41
CA GLY A 138 -2.01 6.38 -0.42
C GLY A 138 -2.63 6.14 0.95
N ARG A 139 -1.98 6.67 2.00
CA ARG A 139 -2.50 6.63 3.37
C ARG A 139 -3.66 7.60 3.62
N TRP A 140 -3.67 8.74 2.91
CA TRP A 140 -4.50 9.91 3.26
C TRP A 140 -5.76 10.06 2.39
N GLY A 141 -6.35 8.93 1.98
CA GLY A 141 -7.55 8.94 1.16
C GLY A 141 -7.28 8.76 -0.34
N VAL A 142 -8.36 8.57 -1.08
CA VAL A 142 -8.36 8.50 -2.55
C VAL A 142 -8.06 9.87 -3.19
N THR A 143 -7.35 9.85 -4.31
CA THR A 143 -6.99 11.07 -5.07
C THR A 143 -8.21 11.72 -5.72
N ALA A 144 -8.12 13.00 -6.05
CA ALA A 144 -9.18 13.69 -6.78
C ALA A 144 -9.46 13.05 -8.15
N GLN A 145 -8.41 12.58 -8.83
CA GLN A 145 -8.47 11.86 -10.09
C GLN A 145 -9.24 10.54 -9.95
N ALA A 146 -8.99 9.77 -8.89
CA ALA A 146 -9.76 8.55 -8.60
C ALA A 146 -11.25 8.85 -8.39
N ARG A 147 -11.58 9.91 -7.63
CA ARG A 147 -12.96 10.34 -7.39
C ARG A 147 -13.67 10.76 -8.66
N ALA A 148 -13.00 11.54 -9.51
CA ALA A 148 -13.55 12.00 -10.77
C ALA A 148 -13.76 10.84 -11.76
N LEU A 149 -12.89 9.82 -11.72
CA LEU A 149 -12.95 8.68 -12.63
C LEU A 149 -13.96 7.61 -12.22
N ALA A 150 -14.19 7.41 -10.91
CA ALA A 150 -15.03 6.32 -10.42
C ALA A 150 -16.42 6.22 -11.08
N PRO A 151 -17.17 7.31 -11.34
CA PRO A 151 -18.45 7.23 -12.05
C PRO A 151 -18.34 6.67 -13.48
N THR A 152 -17.25 6.97 -14.19
CA THR A 152 -17.02 6.57 -15.59
C THR A 152 -16.72 5.08 -15.73
N VAL A 153 -16.18 4.46 -14.67
CA VAL A 153 -15.81 3.04 -14.66
C VAL A 153 -16.77 2.18 -13.82
N MET A 154 -17.83 2.79 -13.28
CA MET A 154 -18.84 2.11 -12.48
C MET A 154 -19.47 0.95 -13.26
N GLY A 155 -19.65 -0.20 -12.59
CA GLY A 155 -20.16 -1.42 -13.19
C GLY A 155 -19.11 -2.30 -13.88
N ARG A 156 -17.92 -1.78 -14.16
CA ARG A 156 -16.79 -2.55 -14.72
C ARG A 156 -15.49 -2.41 -13.94
N ALA A 157 -15.54 -1.90 -12.71
CA ALA A 157 -14.36 -1.65 -11.91
C ALA A 157 -14.35 -2.40 -10.57
N TRP A 158 -13.16 -2.84 -10.18
CA TRP A 158 -12.78 -3.11 -8.80
C TRP A 158 -11.92 -1.95 -8.28
N HIS A 159 -12.21 -1.48 -7.06
CA HIS A 159 -11.36 -0.56 -6.32
C HIS A 159 -10.40 -1.34 -5.42
N LEU A 160 -9.10 -1.17 -5.63
CA LEU A 160 -8.05 -1.79 -4.83
C LEU A 160 -7.63 -0.83 -3.70
N CYS A 161 -8.05 -1.10 -2.47
CA CYS A 161 -7.71 -0.31 -1.28
C CYS A 161 -6.46 -0.90 -0.64
N LEU A 162 -5.29 -0.37 -1.00
CA LEU A 162 -4.01 -1.00 -0.66
C LEU A 162 -3.42 -0.54 0.66
N TRP A 163 -3.94 0.56 1.22
CA TRP A 163 -3.44 1.14 2.46
C TRP A 163 -4.57 1.47 3.43
N ASN A 164 -5.41 2.44 3.08
CA ASN A 164 -6.49 2.90 3.94
C ASN A 164 -7.80 2.13 3.64
N PRO A 165 -8.33 1.30 4.56
CA PRO A 165 -9.58 0.58 4.33
C PRO A 165 -10.79 1.50 4.12
N ASP A 166 -10.78 2.70 4.71
CA ASP A 166 -11.87 3.67 4.60
C ASP A 166 -12.06 4.17 3.15
N ASP A 167 -11.03 4.02 2.31
CA ASP A 167 -11.10 4.36 0.89
C ASP A 167 -12.20 3.57 0.17
N ALA A 168 -12.53 2.36 0.62
CA ALA A 168 -13.57 1.53 0.01
C ALA A 168 -14.95 2.22 0.00
N HIS A 169 -15.21 3.10 0.96
CA HIS A 169 -16.43 3.89 1.03
C HIS A 169 -16.35 5.19 0.21
N ALA A 170 -15.16 5.61 -0.20
CA ALA A 170 -14.94 6.89 -0.84
C ALA A 170 -15.32 6.93 -2.32
N LEU A 171 -15.30 5.78 -3.02
CA LEU A 171 -15.55 5.69 -4.47
C LEU A 171 -16.86 4.97 -4.83
N THR A 172 -17.58 4.39 -3.86
CA THR A 172 -18.82 3.60 -4.11
C THR A 172 -18.67 2.50 -5.18
N LEU A 173 -17.45 1.99 -5.36
CA LEU A 173 -17.16 0.85 -6.23
C LEU A 173 -17.08 -0.44 -5.39
N PRO A 174 -17.31 -1.61 -6.01
CA PRO A 174 -16.89 -2.88 -5.42
C PRO A 174 -15.39 -2.81 -5.10
N ALA A 175 -15.00 -3.22 -3.90
CA ALA A 175 -13.65 -2.99 -3.40
C ALA A 175 -12.98 -4.27 -2.90
N VAL A 176 -11.66 -4.33 -3.05
CA VAL A 176 -10.79 -5.31 -2.40
C VAL A 176 -9.86 -4.54 -1.47
N ILE A 177 -9.91 -4.87 -0.18
CA ILE A 177 -9.17 -4.20 0.89
C ILE A 177 -8.07 -5.16 1.37
N THR A 178 -6.81 -4.78 1.17
CA THR A 178 -5.67 -5.66 1.45
C THR A 178 -4.98 -5.38 2.78
N HIS A 179 -5.29 -4.24 3.42
CA HIS A 179 -4.64 -3.74 4.64
C HIS A 179 -3.12 -3.57 4.53
N GLY A 180 -2.59 -3.48 3.31
CA GLY A 180 -1.17 -3.34 3.04
C GLY A 180 -0.82 -3.70 1.60
N PHE A 181 0.40 -3.37 1.20
CA PHE A 181 0.93 -3.55 -0.16
C PHE A 181 2.27 -4.29 -0.17
N ARG A 182 2.59 -5.00 0.92
CA ARG A 182 3.78 -5.87 0.94
C ARG A 182 3.58 -7.05 0.00
N PRO A 183 4.66 -7.74 -0.41
CA PRO A 183 4.55 -8.86 -1.35
C PRO A 183 3.48 -9.89 -0.97
N PRO A 184 3.32 -10.32 0.31
CA PRO A 184 2.25 -11.25 0.69
C PRO A 184 0.83 -10.69 0.48
N ASN A 185 0.63 -9.38 0.72
CA ASN A 185 -0.66 -8.72 0.48
C ASN A 185 -0.99 -8.64 -1.01
N LEU A 186 0.00 -8.29 -1.85
CA LEU A 186 -0.20 -8.20 -3.30
C LEU A 186 -0.41 -9.59 -3.92
N GLN A 187 0.26 -10.61 -3.41
CA GLN A 187 0.02 -11.99 -3.81
C GLN A 187 -1.41 -12.44 -3.45
N ALA A 188 -1.84 -12.23 -2.20
CA ALA A 188 -3.20 -12.55 -1.77
C ALA A 188 -4.26 -11.80 -2.61
N LEU A 189 -3.99 -10.54 -2.96
CA LEU A 189 -4.82 -9.76 -3.86
C LEU A 189 -4.90 -10.40 -5.26
N ALA A 190 -3.76 -10.75 -5.85
CA ALA A 190 -3.72 -11.36 -7.18
C ALA A 190 -4.49 -12.69 -7.22
N GLU A 191 -4.31 -13.53 -6.21
CA GLU A 191 -5.04 -14.80 -6.05
C GLU A 191 -6.55 -14.58 -5.96
N VAL A 192 -7.01 -13.59 -5.19
CA VAL A 192 -8.44 -13.27 -5.09
C VAL A 192 -8.98 -12.75 -6.42
N LEU A 193 -8.29 -11.82 -7.08
CA LEU A 193 -8.73 -11.27 -8.35
C LEU A 193 -8.81 -12.33 -9.45
N ALA A 194 -7.89 -13.29 -9.48
CA ALA A 194 -7.89 -14.39 -10.45
C ALA A 194 -9.09 -15.34 -10.35
N THR A 195 -9.82 -15.30 -9.23
CA THR A 195 -11.00 -16.16 -9.00
C THR A 195 -12.32 -15.42 -9.15
N ARG A 196 -12.28 -14.14 -9.54
CA ARG A 196 -13.44 -13.25 -9.54
C ARG A 196 -13.94 -12.94 -10.91
#